data_AF-A0A0C1C6C0-F1
#
_entry.id   AF-A0A0C1C6C0-F1
#
_cell.length_a   1.000
_cell.length_b   1.000
_cell.length_c   1.000
_cell.angle_alpha   90.00
_cell.angle_beta   90.00
_cell.angle_gamma   90.00
#
_symmetry.space_group_name_H-M   'P 1'
#
loop_
_entity.id
_entity.type
_entity.pdbx_description
1 polymer ?
#
loop_
_entity_poly.entity_id
_entity_poly.type
_entity_poly.pdbx_seq_one_letter_code
_entity_poly.pdbx_strand_id
1 'polypeptide(L)'
;MVTNDLDSDADRIYEVYQKRRRIEEYHKSIKQNASLEKSPTKVVRAQKNHIFASIVSFCKLEFLKIRTSLNHFALKYKLILIANQMAFRELKILREKAMSGRGRNIPRSDPYVQNYRIRLFPQIVTPNRSLGYL
;
A
#
# COMPACT_ATOMS: atom_id res chain seq x y z
N MET A 1 -7.30 29.66 -9.09
CA MET A 1 -7.88 29.50 -7.74
C MET A 1 -8.54 30.82 -7.41
N VAL A 2 -9.83 30.85 -7.15
CA VAL A 2 -10.57 32.08 -6.81
C VAL A 2 -10.81 32.04 -5.31
N THR A 3 -10.33 33.05 -4.58
CA THR A 3 -10.49 33.17 -3.13
C THR A 3 -11.13 34.52 -2.82
N ASN A 4 -11.99 34.56 -1.80
CA ASN A 4 -12.60 35.80 -1.31
C ASN A 4 -11.67 36.56 -0.34
N ASP A 5 -10.52 35.95 -0.02
CA ASP A 5 -9.52 36.48 0.90
C ASP A 5 -8.42 37.18 0.08
N LEU A 6 -8.55 38.50 -0.08
CA LEU A 6 -7.71 39.34 -0.94
C LEU A 6 -6.35 39.68 -0.31
N ASP A 7 -6.20 39.50 1.01
CA ASP A 7 -4.96 39.72 1.76
C ASP A 7 -4.16 38.42 2.00
N SER A 8 -4.66 37.29 1.48
CA SER A 8 -3.99 36.01 1.65
C SER A 8 -2.73 35.91 0.81
N ASP A 9 -1.60 35.76 1.51
CA ASP A 9 -0.30 35.48 0.92
C ASP A 9 -0.32 34.20 0.05
N ALA A 10 0.53 34.18 -0.99
CA ALA A 10 0.63 33.09 -1.95
C ALA A 10 0.91 31.73 -1.27
N ASP A 11 1.69 31.73 -0.19
CA ASP A 11 1.99 30.55 0.61
C ASP A 11 0.73 29.98 1.29
N ARG A 12 -0.16 30.85 1.80
CA ARG A 12 -1.41 30.44 2.44
C ARG A 12 -2.40 29.85 1.44
N ILE A 13 -2.43 30.40 0.22
CA ILE A 13 -3.20 29.85 -0.90
C ILE A 13 -2.69 28.45 -1.27
N TYR A 14 -1.37 28.26 -1.30
CA TYR A 14 -0.75 26.96 -1.57
C TYR A 14 -1.05 25.93 -0.48
N GLU A 15 -1.01 26.32 0.80
CA GLU A 15 -1.38 25.44 1.92
C GLU A 15 -2.84 24.96 1.83
N VAL A 16 -3.77 25.84 1.49
CA VAL A 16 -5.18 25.47 1.27
C VAL A 16 -5.29 24.46 0.12
N TYR A 17 -4.51 24.63 -0.94
CA TYR A 17 -4.47 23.68 -2.05
C TYR A 17 -3.96 22.30 -1.62
N GLN A 18 -2.94 22.24 -0.76
CA GLN A 18 -2.44 20.97 -0.21
C GLN A 18 -3.50 20.22 0.63
N LYS A 19 -4.40 20.95 1.31
CA LYS A 19 -5.53 20.32 2.04
C LYS A 19 -6.48 19.58 1.10
N ARG A 20 -6.73 20.12 -0.11
CA ARG A 20 -7.56 19.45 -1.12
C ARG A 20 -6.96 18.12 -1.56
N ARG A 21 -5.66 18.09 -1.85
CA ARG A 21 -4.95 16.87 -2.26
C ARG A 21 -5.03 15.77 -1.21
N ARG A 22 -4.94 16.12 0.08
CA ARG A 22 -5.09 15.17 1.19
C ARG A 22 -6.46 14.49 1.21
N ILE A 23 -7.54 15.17 0.81
CA ILE A 23 -8.89 14.60 0.71
C ILE A 23 -8.95 13.55 -0.40
N GLU A 24 -8.34 13.84 -1.56
CA GLU A 24 -8.28 12.89 -2.67
C GLU A 24 -7.47 11.63 -2.30
N GLU A 25 -6.36 11.80 -1.59
CA GLU A 25 -5.55 10.70 -1.07
C GLU A 25 -6.34 9.84 -0.05
N TYR A 26 -7.11 10.47 0.84
CA TYR A 26 -8.03 9.80 1.74
C TYR A 26 -9.07 8.97 0.97
N HIS A 27 -9.79 9.58 0.03
CA HIS A 27 -10.81 8.89 -0.78
C HIS A 27 -10.22 7.74 -1.59
N LYS A 28 -9.06 7.95 -2.22
CA LYS A 28 -8.37 6.89 -2.96
C LYS A 28 -8.01 5.72 -2.05
N SER A 29 -7.50 6.01 -0.86
CA SER A 29 -7.07 4.99 0.08
C SER A 29 -8.24 4.21 0.68
N ILE A 30 -9.30 4.87 1.14
CA ILE A 30 -10.42 4.18 1.79
C ILE A 30 -11.17 3.26 0.81
N LYS A 31 -11.25 3.64 -0.47
CA LYS A 31 -11.84 2.81 -1.53
C LYS A 31 -10.95 1.61 -1.87
N GLN A 32 -9.65 1.83 -2.08
CA GLN A 32 -8.73 0.80 -2.62
C GLN A 32 -8.07 -0.09 -1.56
N ASN A 33 -7.88 0.42 -0.34
CA ASN A 33 -7.17 -0.27 0.74
C ASN A 33 -8.08 -0.66 1.91
N ALA A 34 -9.22 0.00 2.10
CA ALA A 34 -10.22 -0.35 3.12
C ALA A 34 -11.56 -0.86 2.55
N SER A 35 -11.62 -1.11 1.23
CA SER A 35 -12.73 -1.77 0.54
C SER A 35 -14.11 -1.13 0.77
N LEU A 36 -14.17 0.19 0.97
CA LEU A 36 -15.42 0.91 1.30
C LEU A 36 -16.56 0.61 0.33
N GLU A 37 -16.26 0.52 -0.97
CA GLU A 37 -17.27 0.35 -2.04
C GLU A 37 -17.54 -1.12 -2.41
N LYS A 38 -16.87 -2.08 -1.75
CA LYS A 38 -16.88 -3.49 -2.16
C LYS A 38 -17.84 -4.37 -1.35
N SER A 39 -18.72 -3.78 -0.55
CA SER A 39 -19.68 -4.56 0.26
C SER A 39 -20.90 -4.98 -0.57
N PRO A 40 -21.21 -6.29 -0.68
CA PRO A 40 -22.41 -6.78 -1.37
C PRO A 40 -23.68 -6.72 -0.51
N THR A 41 -23.66 -6.04 0.64
CA THR A 41 -24.74 -6.10 1.64
C THR A 41 -26.00 -5.33 1.18
N LYS A 42 -27.17 -5.96 1.30
CA LYS A 42 -28.49 -5.36 0.98
C LYS A 42 -29.21 -4.73 2.17
N VAL A 43 -28.71 -4.93 3.40
CA VAL A 43 -29.34 -4.47 4.65
C VAL A 43 -28.64 -3.20 5.14
N VAL A 44 -29.41 -2.15 5.43
CA VAL A 44 -28.89 -0.82 5.87
C VAL A 44 -27.95 -0.93 7.07
N ARG A 45 -28.28 -1.76 8.07
CA ARG A 45 -27.42 -1.99 9.24
C ARG A 45 -26.04 -2.55 8.86
N ALA A 46 -26.01 -3.53 7.96
CA ALA A 46 -24.77 -4.13 7.50
C ALA A 46 -23.94 -3.15 6.66
N GLN A 47 -24.58 -2.33 5.83
CA GLN A 47 -23.92 -1.25 5.07
C GLN A 47 -23.28 -0.21 5.99
N LYS A 48 -24.01 0.26 7.01
CA LYS A 48 -23.49 1.20 8.02
C LYS A 48 -22.30 0.62 8.78
N ASN A 49 -22.41 -0.63 9.20
CA ASN A 49 -21.32 -1.33 9.88
C ASN A 49 -20.08 -1.47 8.98
N HIS A 50 -20.26 -1.78 7.69
CA HIS A 50 -19.16 -1.84 6.73
C HIS A 50 -18.47 -0.49 6.56
N ILE A 51 -19.24 0.59 6.39
CA ILE A 51 -18.68 1.95 6.29
C ILE A 51 -17.87 2.29 7.55
N PHE A 52 -18.42 2.01 8.73
CA PHE A 52 -17.72 2.22 10.00
C PHE A 52 -16.41 1.42 10.07
N ALA A 53 -16.46 0.13 9.75
CA ALA A 53 -15.28 -0.74 9.74
C ALA A 53 -14.21 -0.26 8.75
N SER A 54 -14.61 0.19 7.55
CA SER A 54 -13.69 0.76 6.56
C SER A 54 -12.99 2.03 7.07
N ILE A 55 -13.71 2.91 7.79
CA ILE A 55 -13.11 4.10 8.41
C ILE A 55 -12.11 3.70 9.50
N VAL A 56 -12.47 2.78 10.39
CA VAL A 56 -11.56 2.27 11.43
C VAL A 56 -10.31 1.63 10.83
N SER A 57 -10.48 0.84 9.76
CA SER A 57 -9.36 0.24 9.03
C SER A 57 -8.44 1.30 8.42
N PHE A 58 -9.01 2.38 7.87
CA PHE A 58 -8.23 3.50 7.35
C PHE A 58 -7.39 4.17 8.46
N CYS A 59 -7.97 4.44 9.63
CA CYS A 59 -7.23 5.00 10.76
C CYS A 59 -6.04 4.12 11.16
N LYS A 60 -6.25 2.79 11.23
CA LYS A 60 -5.15 1.82 11.51
C LYS A 60 -4.05 1.86 10.44
N LEU A 61 -4.40 2.02 9.17
CA LEU A 61 -3.43 2.16 8.08
C LEU A 61 -2.62 3.45 8.21
N GLU A 62 -3.24 4.58 8.57
CA GLU A 62 -2.51 5.84 8.80
C GLU A 62 -1.56 5.72 10.01
N PHE A 63 -1.97 5.06 11.09
CA PHE A 63 -1.06 4.74 12.21
C PHE A 63 0.14 3.92 11.74
N LEU A 64 -0.10 2.89 10.91
CA LEU A 64 0.98 2.03 10.41
C LEU A 64 1.90 2.79 9.46
N LYS A 65 1.37 3.68 8.62
CA LYS A 65 2.14 4.57 7.74
C LYS A 65 3.09 5.47 8.53
N ILE A 66 2.62 6.05 9.63
CA ILE A 66 3.48 6.86 10.53
C ILE A 66 4.57 5.99 11.16
N ARG A 67 4.25 4.79 11.62
CA ARG A 67 5.21 3.89 12.28
C ARG A 67 6.26 3.29 11.35
N THR A 68 5.93 3.11 10.08
CA THR A 68 6.79 2.42 9.09
C THR A 68 7.41 3.36 8.06
N SER A 69 6.99 4.62 8.03
CA SER A 69 7.32 5.59 6.98
C SER A 69 6.97 5.11 5.56
N LEU A 70 6.05 4.15 5.43
CA LEU A 70 5.59 3.61 4.15
C LEU A 70 4.17 4.09 3.86
N ASN A 71 3.90 4.55 2.65
CA ASN A 71 2.53 4.86 2.23
C ASN A 71 1.67 3.57 2.13
N HIS A 72 0.34 3.73 2.05
CA HIS A 72 -0.59 2.59 2.06
C HIS A 72 -0.38 1.60 0.91
N PHE A 73 0.00 2.09 -0.28
CA PHE A 73 0.28 1.23 -1.43
C PHE A 73 1.56 0.43 -1.24
N ALA A 74 2.61 1.06 -0.70
CA ALA A 74 3.87 0.41 -0.39
C ALA A 74 3.68 -0.68 0.69
N LEU A 75 2.88 -0.41 1.72
CA LEU A 75 2.51 -1.40 2.73
C LEU A 75 1.79 -2.60 2.10
N LYS A 76 0.75 -2.35 1.31
CA LYS A 76 0.00 -3.40 0.61
C LYS A 76 0.90 -4.23 -0.32
N TYR A 77 1.74 -3.57 -1.11
CA TYR A 77 2.67 -4.23 -2.02
C TYR A 77 3.68 -5.10 -1.28
N LYS A 78 4.27 -4.60 -0.19
CA LYS A 78 5.23 -5.34 0.64
C LYS A 78 4.61 -6.64 1.17
N LEU A 79 3.37 -6.58 1.67
CA LEU A 79 2.66 -7.76 2.15
C LEU A 79 2.38 -8.78 1.03
N ILE A 80 1.90 -8.31 -0.13
CA ILE A 80 1.62 -9.18 -1.28
C ILE A 80 2.90 -9.86 -1.78
N LEU A 81 4.00 -9.10 -1.87
CA LEU A 81 5.28 -9.63 -2.33
C LEU A 81 5.78 -10.76 -1.42
N ILE A 82 5.77 -10.53 -0.11
CA ILE A 82 6.20 -11.53 0.88
C ILE A 82 5.29 -12.76 0.81
N ALA A 83 3.97 -12.57 0.74
CA ALA A 83 3.01 -13.67 0.63
C ALA A 83 3.25 -14.51 -0.64
N ASN A 84 3.48 -13.86 -1.78
CA ASN A 84 3.76 -14.54 -3.06
C ASN A 84 5.08 -15.31 -3.02
N GLN A 85 6.13 -14.75 -2.40
CA GLN A 85 7.41 -15.43 -2.23
C GLN A 85 7.24 -16.69 -1.36
N MET A 86 6.49 -16.59 -0.26
CA MET A 86 6.21 -17.73 0.62
C MET A 86 5.37 -18.79 -0.09
N ALA A 87 4.30 -18.40 -0.79
CA ALA A 87 3.46 -19.32 -1.54
C ALA A 87 4.24 -20.04 -2.65
N PHE A 88 5.12 -19.32 -3.36
CA PHE A 88 5.95 -19.91 -4.40
C PHE A 88 7.00 -20.89 -3.86
N ARG A 89 7.57 -20.59 -2.68
CA ARG A 89 8.46 -21.51 -1.98
C ARG A 89 7.73 -22.82 -1.63
N GLU A 90 6.52 -22.73 -1.09
CA GLU A 90 5.73 -23.91 -0.76
C GLU A 90 5.36 -24.73 -2.00
N LEU A 91 5.00 -24.06 -3.10
CA LEU A 91 4.72 -24.70 -4.38
C LEU A 91 5.92 -25.50 -4.90
N LYS A 92 7.15 -24.97 -4.77
CA LYS A 92 8.37 -25.69 -5.16
C LYS A 92 8.56 -26.97 -4.33
N ILE A 93 8.39 -26.88 -3.01
CA ILE A 93 8.52 -28.03 -2.10
C ILE A 93 7.49 -29.11 -2.46
N LEU A 94 6.24 -28.72 -2.71
CA LEU A 94 5.18 -29.66 -3.10
C LEU A 94 5.48 -30.31 -4.45
N ARG A 95 5.96 -29.53 -5.43
CA ARG A 95 6.37 -30.03 -6.74
C ARG A 95 7.54 -31.01 -6.60
N GLU A 96 8.54 -30.71 -5.77
CA GLU A 96 9.68 -31.59 -5.52
C GLU A 96 9.23 -32.91 -4.88
N LYS A 97 8.35 -32.88 -3.88
CA LYS A 97 7.77 -34.10 -3.27
C LYS A 97 6.97 -34.92 -4.28
N ALA A 98 6.15 -34.28 -5.12
CA ALA A 98 5.39 -34.95 -6.17
C ALA A 98 6.28 -35.56 -7.27
N MET A 99 7.48 -35.00 -7.47
CA MET A 99 8.46 -35.47 -8.43
C MET A 99 9.43 -36.51 -7.84
N SER A 100 9.72 -36.49 -6.52
CA SER A 100 10.59 -37.48 -5.88
C SER A 100 9.95 -38.87 -5.77
N GLY A 101 8.60 -38.96 -5.83
CA GLY A 101 7.87 -40.22 -6.02
C GLY A 101 8.00 -40.81 -7.44
N ARG A 102 8.59 -40.08 -8.39
CA ARG A 102 8.93 -40.54 -9.74
C ARG A 102 10.45 -40.50 -9.87
N GLY A 103 11.11 -41.57 -9.40
CA GLY A 103 12.57 -41.66 -9.29
C GLY A 103 13.33 -41.11 -10.50
N ARG A 104 13.95 -39.93 -10.32
CA ARG A 104 15.10 -39.44 -11.10
C ARG A 104 15.96 -38.51 -10.24
N ASN A 105 17.26 -38.78 -10.21
CA ASN A 105 18.31 -37.98 -9.57
C ASN A 105 18.46 -36.62 -10.25
N ILE A 106 18.31 -35.50 -9.53
CA ILE A 106 18.82 -34.17 -9.92
C ILE A 106 19.10 -33.31 -8.65
N PRO A 107 19.96 -32.28 -8.70
CA PRO A 107 21.07 -32.09 -7.77
C PRO A 107 20.72 -31.22 -6.56
N ARG A 108 21.52 -31.36 -5.50
CA ARG A 108 21.39 -30.59 -4.24
C ARG A 108 21.59 -29.09 -4.47
N SER A 109 20.63 -28.33 -3.92
CA SER A 109 20.66 -26.91 -3.51
C SER A 109 21.11 -25.88 -4.54
N ASP A 110 20.18 -25.01 -4.95
CA ASP A 110 20.50 -23.71 -5.57
C ASP A 110 20.99 -22.73 -4.47
N PRO A 111 22.28 -22.31 -4.48
CA PRO A 111 22.85 -21.41 -3.49
C PRO A 111 22.39 -19.94 -3.62
N TYR A 112 21.55 -19.57 -4.59
CA TYR A 112 21.13 -18.17 -4.79
C TYR A 112 20.03 -17.66 -3.85
N VAL A 113 19.48 -18.49 -2.95
CA VAL A 113 18.35 -18.08 -2.08
C VAL A 113 18.79 -17.42 -0.75
N GLN A 114 20.10 -17.33 -0.48
CA GLN A 114 20.59 -16.71 0.77
C GLN A 114 20.72 -15.17 0.72
N ASN A 115 20.65 -14.53 -0.46
CA ASN A 115 21.02 -13.12 -0.59
C ASN A 115 19.95 -12.26 -1.27
N TYR A 116 18.81 -12.12 -0.62
CA TYR A 116 17.94 -10.96 -0.82
C TYR A 116 17.78 -10.19 0.50
N ARG A 117 18.92 -9.82 1.09
CA ARG A 117 19.02 -8.58 1.87
C ARG A 117 18.86 -7.44 0.86
N ILE A 118 17.63 -7.23 0.39
CA ILE A 118 17.31 -6.17 -0.57
C ILE A 118 17.54 -4.87 0.19
N ARG A 119 18.68 -4.24 -0.11
CA ARG A 119 18.84 -2.81 0.04
C ARG A 119 17.60 -2.17 -0.57
N LEU A 120 16.88 -1.40 0.25
CA LEU A 120 15.87 -0.46 -0.23
C LEU A 120 16.46 0.28 -1.44
N PHE A 121 15.89 0.05 -2.61
CA PHE A 121 16.06 0.93 -3.75
C PHE A 121 14.77 1.74 -3.92
N PRO A 122 14.93 2.93 -4.51
CA PRO A 122 14.75 4.20 -3.85
C PRO A 122 13.27 4.59 -3.86
N GLN A 123 12.92 5.45 -2.90
CA GLN A 123 11.84 6.44 -2.98
C GLN A 123 10.97 6.28 -4.23
N ILE A 124 9.78 5.68 -4.07
CA ILE A 124 8.69 5.99 -4.99
C ILE A 124 8.63 7.51 -4.98
N VAL A 125 9.02 8.12 -6.11
CA VAL A 125 9.13 9.57 -6.30
C VAL A 125 7.92 10.23 -5.68
N THR A 126 8.11 10.78 -4.48
CA THR A 126 7.21 11.77 -3.92
C THR A 126 7.51 13.05 -4.69
N PRO A 127 6.56 13.69 -5.38
CA PRO A 127 6.78 15.04 -5.84
C PRO A 127 6.72 15.92 -4.59
N ASN A 128 7.87 16.29 -4.03
CA ASN A 128 7.95 17.33 -3.02
C ASN A 128 8.96 18.39 -3.43
N ARG A 129 8.45 19.63 -3.49
CA ARG A 129 9.12 20.91 -3.29
C ARG A 129 10.60 20.98 -3.70
N SER A 130 10.81 21.46 -4.92
CA SER A 130 11.92 22.37 -5.24
C SER A 130 11.51 23.21 -6.45
N LEU A 131 10.82 24.32 -6.18
CA LEU A 131 10.97 25.53 -6.99
C LEU A 131 11.33 26.62 -5.98
N GLY A 132 12.61 26.66 -5.64
CA GLY A 132 13.23 27.89 -5.18
C GLY A 132 13.51 28.77 -6.40
N TYR A 133 13.22 30.06 -6.25
CA TYR A 133 13.84 31.20 -6.92
C TYR A 133 14.11 31.05 -8.43
N LEU A 134 13.14 31.48 -9.23
CA LEU A 134 13.23 32.54 -10.25
C LEU A 134 11.81 32.83 -10.76
#